data_AF-A0A6N9D001-F1
#
_entry.id   AF-A0A6N9D001-F1
#
_cell.length_a   1.000
_cell.length_b   1.000
_cell.length_c   1.000
_cell.angle_alpha   90.00
_cell.angle_beta   90.00
_cell.angle_gamma   90.00
#
_symmetry.space_group_name_H-M   'P 1'
#
loop_
_entity.id
_entity.type
_entity.pdbx_description
1 polymer ?
#
loop_
_entity_poly.entity_id
_entity_poly.type
_entity_poly.pdbx_seq_one_letter_code
_entity_poly.pdbx_strand_id
1 'polypeptide(L)'
;MTSKCDLPEDTSRRVILGLCLLQRTHLIAHSTLILLEKDVPTAVWSLARPLLEGFVRAIWILECAKEQAVDEVYEEERKFPKLSDAIKSISQSGSDHARWLDLANEKLPVLNDFVHGGIQTCIRQFDGTNIRPDYPVCHQLDFLDSFVKPILLNSGLELLDRLGFGESKNMLMSFVAVLDQDVDFPR
;
A
#
# COMPACT_ATOMS: atom_id res chain seq x y z
N MET A 1 28.31 14.90 -12.40
CA MET A 1 28.80 13.59 -11.92
C MET A 1 27.63 12.85 -11.30
N THR A 2 26.91 12.06 -12.09
CA THR A 2 25.92 11.11 -11.57
C THR A 2 26.71 9.89 -11.12
N SER A 3 26.97 9.78 -9.81
CA SER A 3 27.36 8.49 -9.23
C SER A 3 26.30 7.49 -9.65
N LYS A 4 26.67 6.53 -10.48
CA LYS A 4 25.83 5.37 -10.72
C LYS A 4 25.67 4.71 -9.37
N CYS A 5 24.42 4.60 -8.92
CA CYS A 5 24.07 3.63 -7.90
C CYS A 5 24.27 2.27 -8.57
N ASP A 6 25.50 1.77 -8.51
CA ASP A 6 25.83 0.44 -8.99
C ASP A 6 25.15 -0.53 -8.02
N LEU A 7 23.98 -1.04 -8.41
CA LEU A 7 23.36 -2.16 -7.72
C LEU A 7 24.39 -3.29 -7.68
N PRO A 8 24.67 -3.90 -6.51
CA PRO A 8 25.61 -5.01 -6.41
C PRO A 8 25.33 -6.05 -7.50
N GLU A 9 26.37 -6.58 -8.14
CA GLU A 9 26.26 -7.62 -9.20
C GLU A 9 25.50 -8.88 -8.73
N ASP A 10 25.24 -9.00 -7.42
CA ASP A 10 24.47 -10.06 -6.75
C ASP A 10 23.13 -9.57 -6.17
N THR A 11 22.53 -8.52 -6.74
CA THR A 11 21.19 -8.09 -6.29
C THR A 11 20.16 -9.08 -6.80
N SER A 12 19.70 -9.98 -5.90
CA SER A 12 18.65 -10.96 -6.21
C SER A 12 17.44 -10.31 -6.90
N ARG A 13 16.92 -10.94 -7.96
CA ARG A 13 15.69 -10.52 -8.68
C ARG A 13 14.55 -10.21 -7.72
N ARG A 14 14.47 -10.95 -6.61
CA ARG A 14 13.53 -10.73 -5.50
C ARG A 14 13.61 -9.31 -4.95
N VAL A 15 14.81 -8.84 -4.62
CA VAL A 15 15.04 -7.52 -4.04
C VAL A 15 14.66 -6.44 -5.05
N ILE A 16 15.10 -6.57 -6.30
CA ILE A 16 14.76 -5.59 -7.36
C ILE A 16 13.24 -5.50 -7.53
N LEU A 17 12.55 -6.63 -7.70
CA LEU A 17 11.10 -6.66 -7.87
C LEU A 17 10.36 -6.09 -6.66
N GLY A 18 10.76 -6.49 -5.45
CA GLY A 18 10.19 -5.99 -4.21
C GLY A 18 10.33 -4.48 -4.09
N LEU A 19 11.54 -3.94 -4.30
CA LEU A 19 11.80 -2.50 -4.28
C LEU A 19 10.99 -1.74 -5.35
N CYS A 20 10.89 -2.27 -6.57
CA CYS A 20 10.07 -1.65 -7.62
C CYS A 20 8.58 -1.59 -7.24
N LEU A 21 8.05 -2.64 -6.60
CA LEU A 21 6.66 -2.66 -6.13
C LEU A 21 6.45 -1.71 -4.96
N LEU A 22 7.37 -1.63 -4.00
CA LEU A 22 7.32 -0.66 -2.90
C LEU A 22 7.38 0.78 -3.44
N GLN A 23 8.30 1.07 -4.35
CA GLN A 23 8.40 2.39 -4.98
C GLN A 23 7.11 2.76 -5.71
N ARG A 24 6.53 1.83 -6.48
CA ARG A 24 5.24 2.05 -7.16
C ARG A 24 4.11 2.30 -6.17
N THR A 25 4.07 1.56 -5.07
CA THR A 25 3.10 1.73 -3.98
C THR A 25 3.21 3.13 -3.38
N HIS A 26 4.43 3.58 -3.10
CA HIS A 26 4.70 4.90 -2.58
C HIS A 26 4.27 6.00 -3.55
N LEU A 27 4.49 5.82 -4.87
CA LEU A 27 4.00 6.74 -5.89
C LEU A 27 2.47 6.83 -5.92
N ILE A 28 1.77 5.68 -5.84
CA ILE A 28 0.30 5.65 -5.79
C ILE A 28 -0.22 6.36 -4.54
N ALA A 29 0.39 6.11 -3.37
CA ALA A 29 0.03 6.79 -2.13
C ALA A 29 0.19 8.32 -2.28
N HIS A 30 1.32 8.77 -2.83
CA HIS A 30 1.56 10.19 -3.05
C HIS A 30 0.55 10.81 -4.05
N SER A 31 0.23 10.12 -5.15
CA SER A 31 -0.83 10.54 -6.06
C SER A 31 -2.18 10.64 -5.38
N THR A 32 -2.48 9.73 -4.45
CA THR A 32 -3.71 9.75 -3.65
C THR A 32 -3.80 11.01 -2.78
N LEU A 33 -2.70 11.41 -2.14
CA LEU A 33 -2.64 12.65 -1.36
C LEU A 33 -2.87 13.90 -2.22
N ILE A 34 -2.27 13.96 -3.40
CA ILE A 34 -2.47 15.06 -4.35
C ILE A 34 -3.93 15.12 -4.79
N LEU A 35 -4.56 13.98 -5.08
CA LEU A 35 -5.97 13.95 -5.51
C LEU A 35 -6.94 14.34 -4.38
N LEU A 36 -6.62 14.00 -3.12
CA LEU A 36 -7.34 14.50 -1.95
C LEU A 36 -7.22 16.03 -1.83
N GLU A 37 -6.02 16.59 -2.01
CA GLU A 37 -5.80 18.05 -1.98
C GLU A 37 -6.58 18.77 -3.10
N LYS A 38 -6.78 18.12 -4.24
CA LYS A 38 -7.56 18.65 -5.38
C LYS A 38 -9.06 18.35 -5.30
N ASP A 39 -9.54 17.77 -4.20
CA ASP A 39 -10.94 17.38 -4.01
C ASP A 39 -11.49 16.54 -5.18
N VAL A 40 -10.71 15.52 -5.58
CA VAL A 40 -11.10 14.55 -6.62
C VAL A 40 -11.35 13.17 -5.98
N PRO A 41 -12.38 13.03 -5.11
CA PRO A 41 -12.53 11.86 -4.26
C PRO A 41 -12.76 10.57 -5.06
N THR A 42 -13.50 10.62 -6.17
CA THR A 42 -13.71 9.42 -7.01
C THR A 42 -12.38 8.82 -7.48
N ALA A 43 -11.42 9.66 -7.88
CA ALA A 43 -10.09 9.21 -8.28
C ALA A 43 -9.31 8.63 -7.09
N VAL A 44 -9.37 9.30 -5.93
CA VAL A 44 -8.76 8.82 -4.66
C VAL A 44 -9.22 7.39 -4.33
N TRP A 45 -10.53 7.14 -4.30
CA TRP A 45 -11.07 5.84 -3.92
C TRP A 45 -10.75 4.74 -4.94
N SER A 46 -10.67 5.06 -6.23
CA SER A 46 -10.22 4.10 -7.25
C SER A 46 -8.76 3.67 -7.11
N LEU A 47 -7.92 4.46 -6.42
CA LEU A 47 -6.52 4.12 -6.13
C LEU A 47 -6.36 3.23 -4.89
N ALA A 48 -7.39 3.05 -4.07
CA ALA A 48 -7.31 2.30 -2.83
C ALA A 48 -6.87 0.84 -3.05
N ARG A 49 -7.49 0.16 -4.01
CA ARG A 49 -7.14 -1.23 -4.33
C ARG A 49 -5.73 -1.39 -4.92
N PRO A 50 -5.31 -0.66 -5.96
CA PRO A 50 -3.95 -0.79 -6.48
C PRO A 50 -2.88 -0.41 -5.46
N LEU A 51 -3.20 0.48 -4.50
CA LEU A 51 -2.31 0.79 -3.38
C LEU A 51 -2.07 -0.43 -2.48
N LEU A 52 -3.15 -1.09 -2.03
CA LEU A 52 -3.03 -2.31 -1.22
C LEU A 52 -2.41 -3.47 -2.00
N GLU A 53 -2.81 -3.68 -3.25
CA GLU A 53 -2.23 -4.73 -4.09
C GLU A 53 -0.72 -4.54 -4.29
N GLY A 54 -0.28 -3.30 -4.50
CA GLY A 54 1.14 -2.97 -4.64
C GLY A 54 1.93 -3.35 -3.38
N PHE A 55 1.43 -2.95 -2.21
CA PHE A 55 2.08 -3.23 -0.94
C PHE A 55 2.12 -4.73 -0.63
N VAL A 56 0.98 -5.42 -0.69
CA VAL A 56 0.89 -6.87 -0.43
C VAL A 56 1.83 -7.65 -1.34
N ARG A 57 1.84 -7.35 -2.64
CA ARG A 57 2.70 -8.06 -3.59
C ARG A 57 4.18 -7.80 -3.31
N ALA A 58 4.53 -6.60 -2.88
CA ALA A 58 5.90 -6.28 -2.49
C ALA A 58 6.35 -7.12 -1.28
N ILE A 59 5.58 -7.10 -0.19
CA ILE A 59 5.89 -7.88 1.01
C ILE A 59 5.91 -9.38 0.70
N TRP A 60 4.95 -9.87 -0.08
CA TRP A 60 4.91 -11.26 -0.48
C TRP A 60 6.16 -11.67 -1.28
N ILE A 61 6.61 -10.87 -2.25
CA ILE A 61 7.87 -11.15 -2.97
C ILE A 61 9.05 -11.14 -2.00
N LEU A 62 9.15 -10.14 -1.13
CA LEU A 62 10.31 -9.95 -0.28
C LEU A 62 10.43 -11.02 0.80
N GLU A 63 9.32 -11.53 1.33
CA GLU A 63 9.31 -12.36 2.54
C GLU A 63 8.78 -13.78 2.34
N CYS A 64 7.91 -14.01 1.35
CA CYS A 64 7.10 -15.23 1.28
C CYS A 64 7.29 -16.04 -0.01
N ALA A 65 7.53 -15.38 -1.14
CA ALA A 65 7.61 -16.04 -2.43
C ALA A 65 8.74 -17.07 -2.45
N LYS A 66 8.56 -18.18 -3.15
CA LYS A 66 9.66 -19.11 -3.46
C LYS A 66 10.44 -18.56 -4.66
N GLU A 67 11.72 -18.88 -4.80
CA GLU A 67 12.55 -18.40 -5.92
C GLU A 67 11.90 -18.69 -7.29
N GLN A 68 11.35 -19.89 -7.48
CA GLN A 68 10.60 -20.23 -8.69
C GLN A 68 9.45 -19.24 -8.97
N ALA A 69 8.71 -18.83 -7.95
CA ALA A 69 7.60 -17.89 -8.13
C ALA A 69 8.09 -16.46 -8.38
N VAL A 70 9.27 -16.09 -7.86
CA VAL A 70 9.95 -14.82 -8.17
C VAL A 70 10.37 -14.81 -9.64
N ASP A 71 10.94 -15.90 -10.14
CA ASP A 71 11.31 -16.07 -11.54
C ASP A 71 10.07 -16.04 -12.45
N GLU A 72 8.99 -16.72 -12.10
CA GLU A 72 7.72 -16.67 -12.85
C GLU A 72 7.14 -15.24 -12.93
N VAL A 73 7.24 -14.45 -11.86
CA VAL A 73 6.81 -13.04 -11.89
C VAL A 73 7.73 -12.16 -12.73
N TYR A 74 9.03 -12.47 -12.76
CA TYR A 74 10.04 -11.74 -13.51
C TYR A 74 9.99 -12.04 -15.02
N GLU A 75 9.85 -13.32 -15.37
CA GLU A 75 9.99 -13.84 -16.74
C GLU A 75 8.64 -14.00 -17.46
N GLU A 76 7.57 -14.39 -16.76
CA GLU A 76 6.21 -14.45 -17.32
C GLU A 76 5.41 -13.21 -16.91
N GLU A 77 4.30 -12.90 -17.60
CA GLU A 77 3.50 -11.67 -17.46
C GLU A 77 2.88 -11.43 -16.06
N ARG A 78 3.71 -11.29 -15.01
CA ARG A 78 3.32 -10.87 -13.66
C ARG A 78 2.29 -11.79 -13.00
N LYS A 79 2.52 -13.11 -13.06
CA LYS A 79 1.67 -14.09 -12.38
C LYS A 79 1.85 -14.02 -10.85
N PHE A 80 1.12 -13.09 -10.24
CA PHE A 80 0.98 -13.06 -8.79
C PHE A 80 -0.09 -14.04 -8.31
N PRO A 81 0.04 -14.60 -7.09
CA PRO A 81 -1.07 -15.28 -6.45
C PRO A 81 -2.27 -14.32 -6.30
N LYS A 82 -3.45 -14.88 -6.04
CA LYS A 82 -4.61 -14.06 -5.65
C LYS A 82 -4.25 -13.26 -4.41
N LEU A 83 -4.79 -12.05 -4.32
CA LEU A 83 -4.46 -11.13 -3.23
C LEU A 83 -4.72 -11.73 -1.84
N SER A 84 -5.84 -12.44 -1.67
CA SER A 84 -6.17 -13.17 -0.44
C SER A 84 -5.15 -14.25 -0.10
N ASP A 85 -4.63 -14.95 -1.10
CA ASP A 85 -3.64 -16.03 -0.92
C ASP A 85 -2.27 -15.45 -0.57
N ALA A 86 -1.92 -14.30 -1.16
CA ALA A 86 -0.72 -13.54 -0.81
C ALA A 86 -0.78 -13.05 0.64
N ILE A 87 -1.90 -12.43 1.06
CA ILE A 87 -2.09 -11.98 2.44
C ILE A 87 -1.98 -13.17 3.40
N LYS A 88 -2.67 -14.27 3.11
CA LYS A 88 -2.58 -15.48 3.93
C LYS A 88 -1.15 -16.01 4.06
N SER A 89 -0.37 -15.96 2.99
CA SER A 89 1.04 -16.37 3.02
C SER A 89 1.89 -15.47 3.91
N ILE A 90 1.64 -14.16 3.88
CA ILE A 90 2.30 -13.17 4.75
C ILE A 90 1.91 -13.38 6.21
N SER A 91 0.64 -13.64 6.49
CA SER A 91 0.18 -13.92 7.86
C SER A 91 0.79 -15.21 8.43
N GLN A 92 1.14 -16.16 7.57
CA GLN A 92 1.78 -17.42 7.96
C GLN A 92 3.31 -17.34 8.05
N SER A 93 3.95 -16.30 7.50
CA SER A 93 5.42 -16.16 7.52
C SER A 93 5.95 -15.59 8.83
N GLY A 94 5.07 -15.05 9.69
CA GLY A 94 5.48 -14.31 10.88
C GLY A 94 5.89 -12.86 10.58
N SER A 95 5.50 -12.32 9.42
CA SER A 95 5.72 -10.92 9.05
C SER A 95 5.12 -9.96 10.07
N ASP A 96 5.81 -8.87 10.37
CA ASP A 96 5.29 -7.78 11.22
C ASP A 96 4.05 -7.11 10.61
N HIS A 97 3.87 -7.24 9.29
CA HIS A 97 2.73 -6.68 8.55
C HIS A 97 1.46 -7.53 8.62
N ALA A 98 1.55 -8.78 9.13
CA ALA A 98 0.48 -9.78 9.10
C ALA A 98 -0.85 -9.26 9.67
N ARG A 99 -0.81 -8.73 10.89
CA ARG A 99 -2.03 -8.29 11.60
C ARG A 99 -2.76 -7.17 10.88
N TRP A 100 -2.02 -6.18 10.36
CA TRP A 100 -2.63 -5.07 9.63
C TRP A 100 -3.18 -5.55 8.29
N LEU A 101 -2.48 -6.44 7.60
CA LEU A 101 -2.93 -7.01 6.34
C LEU A 101 -4.17 -7.90 6.47
N ASP A 102 -4.31 -8.65 7.56
CA ASP A 102 -5.53 -9.41 7.85
C ASP A 102 -6.74 -8.47 8.00
N LEU A 103 -6.59 -7.35 8.71
CA LEU A 103 -7.63 -6.32 8.82
C LEU A 103 -7.93 -5.67 7.47
N ALA A 104 -6.90 -5.40 6.66
CA ALA A 104 -7.08 -4.85 5.31
C ALA A 104 -7.80 -5.84 4.38
N ASN A 105 -7.58 -7.15 4.56
CA ASN A 105 -8.22 -8.21 3.80
C ASN A 105 -9.75 -8.20 3.98
N GLU A 106 -10.22 -7.93 5.21
CA GLU A 106 -11.66 -7.80 5.50
C GLU A 106 -12.32 -6.64 4.72
N LYS A 107 -11.54 -5.63 4.33
CA LYS A 107 -12.02 -4.48 3.56
C LYS A 107 -12.01 -4.70 2.05
N LEU A 108 -11.43 -5.79 1.54
CA LEU A 108 -11.33 -6.05 0.09
C LEU A 108 -12.66 -5.96 -0.68
N PRO A 109 -13.79 -6.50 -0.19
CA PRO A 109 -15.06 -6.36 -0.90
C PRO A 109 -15.45 -4.91 -1.12
N VAL A 110 -15.27 -4.05 -0.11
CA VAL A 110 -15.56 -2.62 -0.19
C VAL A 110 -14.60 -1.93 -1.17
N LEU A 111 -13.31 -2.29 -1.14
CA LEU A 111 -12.33 -1.76 -2.08
C LEU A 111 -12.62 -2.15 -3.54
N ASN A 112 -13.22 -3.32 -3.77
CA ASN A 112 -13.64 -3.75 -5.10
C ASN A 112 -14.78 -2.89 -5.64
N ASP A 113 -15.72 -2.50 -4.78
CA ASP A 113 -16.84 -1.63 -5.17
C ASP A 113 -16.35 -0.26 -5.64
N PHE A 114 -15.25 0.25 -5.07
CA PHE A 114 -14.66 1.54 -5.48
C PHE A 114 -13.93 1.51 -6.84
N VAL A 115 -13.55 0.32 -7.31
CA VAL A 115 -12.77 0.16 -8.54
C VAL A 115 -13.63 -0.26 -9.71
N HIS A 116 -14.62 -1.12 -9.47
CA HIS A 116 -15.46 -1.70 -10.52
C HIS A 116 -16.79 -0.97 -10.72
N GLY A 117 -16.91 0.25 -10.19
CA GLY A 117 -18.17 1.00 -10.24
C GLY A 117 -19.30 0.32 -9.47
N GLY A 118 -18.96 -0.36 -8.37
CA GLY A 118 -19.91 -1.01 -7.49
C GLY A 118 -20.77 -0.02 -6.70
N ILE A 119 -21.66 -0.56 -5.87
CA ILE A 119 -22.72 0.22 -5.20
C ILE A 119 -22.17 1.38 -4.36
N GLN A 120 -21.01 1.20 -3.71
CA GLN A 120 -20.36 2.25 -2.93
C GLN A 120 -19.95 3.44 -3.80
N THR A 121 -19.44 3.19 -5.01
CA THR A 121 -19.14 4.25 -5.98
C THR A 121 -20.41 4.93 -6.43
N CYS A 122 -21.44 4.15 -6.81
CA CYS A 122 -22.69 4.70 -7.33
C CYS A 122 -23.40 5.60 -6.32
N ILE A 123 -23.59 5.14 -5.08
CA ILE A 123 -24.30 5.90 -4.04
C ILE A 123 -23.61 7.25 -3.79
N ARG A 124 -22.28 7.28 -3.82
CA ARG A 124 -21.47 8.49 -3.59
C ARG A 124 -21.38 9.43 -4.79
N GLN A 125 -22.18 9.18 -5.84
CA GLN A 125 -22.43 10.14 -6.92
C GLN A 125 -23.80 10.80 -6.81
N PHE A 126 -24.51 10.62 -5.69
CA PHE A 126 -25.80 11.25 -5.42
C PHE A 126 -25.78 11.97 -4.08
N ASP A 127 -26.14 13.24 -4.05
CA ASP A 127 -26.29 14.04 -2.81
C ASP A 127 -27.72 13.96 -2.23
N GLY A 128 -28.51 12.97 -2.69
CA GLY A 128 -29.93 12.81 -2.40
C GLY A 128 -30.88 13.47 -3.41
N THR A 129 -30.44 14.47 -4.18
CA THR A 129 -31.30 15.21 -5.13
C THR A 129 -30.70 15.41 -6.53
N ASN A 130 -29.38 15.40 -6.64
CA ASN A 130 -28.59 15.67 -7.83
C ASN A 130 -27.53 14.58 -8.01
N ILE A 131 -27.11 14.38 -9.26
CA ILE A 131 -25.96 13.54 -9.59
C ILE A 131 -24.69 14.40 -9.42
N ARG A 132 -24.06 14.31 -8.26
CA ARG A 132 -22.75 14.93 -7.98
C ARG A 132 -21.99 14.10 -6.95
N PRO A 133 -20.64 14.10 -6.97
CA PRO A 133 -19.84 13.43 -5.96
C PRO A 133 -20.22 13.90 -4.55
N ASP A 134 -20.58 12.96 -3.68
CA ASP A 134 -20.84 13.18 -2.27
C ASP A 134 -20.01 12.19 -1.45
N TYR A 135 -18.83 12.66 -1.05
CA TYR A 135 -17.88 11.93 -0.23
C TYR A 135 -17.67 12.71 1.07
N PRO A 136 -18.36 12.33 2.17
CA PRO A 136 -18.22 13.02 3.45
C PRO A 136 -16.76 13.14 3.87
N VAL A 137 -16.36 14.34 4.31
CA VAL A 137 -14.97 14.63 4.71
C VAL A 137 -14.47 13.65 5.77
N CYS A 138 -15.32 13.27 6.74
CA CYS A 138 -14.97 12.26 7.74
C CYS A 138 -14.53 10.93 7.10
N HIS A 139 -15.25 10.43 6.09
CA HIS A 139 -14.87 9.20 5.40
C HIS A 139 -13.55 9.34 4.62
N GLN A 140 -13.24 10.54 4.12
CA GLN A 140 -11.97 10.81 3.44
C GLN A 140 -10.80 10.83 4.44
N LEU A 141 -11.00 11.43 5.61
CA LEU A 141 -10.04 11.43 6.71
C LEU A 141 -9.81 10.02 7.25
N ASP A 142 -10.88 9.26 7.50
CA ASP A 142 -10.79 7.87 7.94
C ASP A 142 -10.01 7.02 6.92
N PHE A 143 -10.28 7.18 5.62
CA PHE A 143 -9.54 6.50 4.56
C PHE A 143 -8.06 6.88 4.54
N LEU A 144 -7.77 8.16 4.71
CA LEU A 144 -6.40 8.66 4.80
C LEU A 144 -5.66 8.03 5.99
N ASP A 145 -6.27 8.03 7.16
CA ASP A 145 -5.65 7.64 8.43
C ASP A 145 -5.56 6.13 8.60
N SER A 146 -6.62 5.39 8.25
CA SER A 146 -6.66 3.94 8.48
C SER A 146 -6.04 3.13 7.34
N PHE A 147 -5.77 3.75 6.18
CA PHE A 147 -5.39 3.02 4.98
C PHE A 147 -4.22 3.63 4.22
N VAL A 148 -4.33 4.87 3.75
CA VAL A 148 -3.28 5.47 2.91
C VAL A 148 -1.99 5.72 3.69
N LYS A 149 -2.08 6.37 4.86
CA LYS A 149 -0.92 6.67 5.71
C LYS A 149 -0.19 5.42 6.18
N PRO A 150 -0.85 4.36 6.70
CA PRO A 150 -0.19 3.12 7.07
C PRO A 150 0.57 2.47 5.91
N ILE A 151 -0.02 2.40 4.71
CA ILE A 151 0.66 1.80 3.54
C ILE A 151 1.86 2.65 3.14
N LEU A 152 1.70 3.98 3.09
CA LEU A 152 2.77 4.90 2.75
C LEU A 152 3.95 4.74 3.71
N LEU A 153 3.69 4.79 5.02
CA LEU A 153 4.70 4.66 6.06
C LEU A 153 5.40 3.30 6.01
N ASN A 154 4.65 2.20 6.01
CA ASN A 154 5.24 0.86 5.98
C ASN A 154 6.03 0.62 4.70
N SER A 155 5.55 1.10 3.55
CA SER A 155 6.31 1.01 2.30
C SER A 155 7.64 1.78 2.35
N GLY A 156 7.65 2.96 2.97
CA GLY A 156 8.86 3.75 3.19
C GLY A 156 9.84 3.08 4.15
N LEU A 157 9.34 2.53 5.26
CA LEU A 157 10.16 1.80 6.24
C LEU A 157 10.81 0.57 5.62
N GLU A 158 10.08 -0.20 4.82
CA GLU A 158 10.63 -1.34 4.08
C GLU A 158 11.67 -0.89 3.05
N LEU A 159 11.42 0.18 2.30
CA LEU A 159 12.42 0.72 1.37
C LEU A 159 13.72 1.10 2.09
N LEU A 160 13.62 1.82 3.21
CA LEU A 160 14.80 2.21 4.00
C LEU A 160 15.56 1.00 4.54
N ASP A 161 14.84 0.00 5.05
CA ASP A 161 15.45 -1.23 5.57
C ASP A 161 16.24 -1.97 4.49
N ARG A 162 15.59 -2.25 3.36
CA ARG A 162 16.15 -3.06 2.28
C ARG A 162 17.27 -2.36 1.51
N LEU A 163 17.30 -1.02 1.53
CA LEU A 163 18.38 -0.22 0.95
C LEU A 163 19.54 0.03 1.93
N GLY A 164 19.48 -0.50 3.16
CA GLY A 164 20.56 -0.37 4.15
C GLY A 164 20.56 0.95 4.92
N PHE A 165 19.47 1.72 4.89
CA PHE A 165 19.32 2.97 5.63
C PHE A 165 18.68 2.75 7.02
N GLY A 166 19.21 1.81 7.79
CA GLY A 166 18.67 1.42 9.10
C GLY A 166 18.61 2.58 10.12
N GLU A 167 19.59 3.50 10.10
CA GLU A 167 19.57 4.70 10.95
C GLU A 167 18.38 5.62 10.61
N SER A 168 18.14 5.85 9.32
CA SER A 168 16.99 6.63 8.85
C SER A 168 15.67 5.97 9.20
N LYS A 169 15.57 4.63 9.10
CA LYS A 169 14.42 3.86 9.55
C LYS A 169 14.16 4.06 11.04
N ASN A 170 15.20 3.95 11.88
CA ASN A 170 15.07 4.14 13.33
C ASN A 170 14.65 5.56 13.71
N MET A 171 15.20 6.57 13.01
CA MET A 171 14.79 7.97 13.19
C MET A 171 13.33 8.20 12.80
N LEU A 172 12.87 7.61 11.69
CA LEU A 172 11.48 7.73 11.26
C LEU A 172 10.53 7.04 12.27
N MET A 173 10.90 5.85 12.75
CA MET A 173 10.13 5.13 13.77
C MET A 173 10.02 5.90 15.09
N SER A 174 11.10 6.55 15.54
CA SER A 174 11.04 7.37 16.76
C SER A 174 10.16 8.60 16.57
N PHE A 175 10.18 9.22 15.40
CA PHE A 175 9.29 10.32 15.06
C PHE A 175 7.81 9.89 15.06
N VAL A 176 7.49 8.74 14.45
CA VAL A 176 6.12 8.18 14.47
C VAL A 176 5.68 7.88 15.89
N ALA A 177 6.54 7.28 16.71
CA ALA A 177 6.22 6.97 18.11
C ALA A 177 5.96 8.24 18.96
N VAL A 178 6.59 9.37 18.62
CA VAL A 178 6.30 10.67 19.24
C VAL A 178 4.93 11.18 18.79
N LEU A 179 4.61 11.08 17.50
CA LEU A 179 3.32 11.53 16.97
C LEU A 179 2.14 10.71 17.53
N ASP A 180 2.32 9.40 17.74
CA ASP A 180 1.29 8.54 18.33
C ASP A 180 1.05 8.82 19.82
N GLN A 181 1.99 9.47 20.53
CA GLN A 181 1.78 9.91 21.92
C GLN A 181 0.91 11.17 22.03
N ASP A 182 0.75 11.92 20.93
CA ASP A 182 -0.04 13.15 20.86
C ASP A 182 -1.42 12.94 20.22
N VAL A 183 -1.75 11.72 19.77
CA VAL A 183 -3.02 11.40 19.10
C VAL A 183 -3.73 10.26 19.82
N ASP A 184 -4.66 10.62 20.71
CA ASP A 184 -5.59 9.69 21.35
C ASP A 184 -6.59 9.19 20.28
N PHE A 185 -6.26 8.07 19.61
CA PHE A 185 -7.21 7.43 18.69
C PHE A 185 -8.36 6.83 19.51
N PRO A 186 -9.62 7.26 19.29
CA PRO A 186 -10.75 6.65 19.98
C PRO A 186 -10.83 5.16 19.57
N ARG A 187 -10.79 4.29 20.59
CA ARG A 187 -10.98 2.84 20.46
C ARG A 187 -12.37 2.47 20.00
#